data_AF-A0A7C3DZX5-F1
#
_entry.id   AF-A0A7C3DZX5-F1
#
_cell.length_a   1.000
_cell.length_b   1.000
_cell.length_c   1.000
_cell.angle_alpha   90.00
_cell.angle_beta   90.00
_cell.angle_gamma   90.00
#
_symmetry.space_group_name_H-M   'P 1'
#
loop_
_entity.id
_entity.type
_entity.pdbx_description
1 polymer ?
#
loop_
_entity_poly.entity_id
_entity_poly.type
_entity_poly.pdbx_seq_one_letter_code
_entity_poly.pdbx_strand_id
1 'polypeptide(L)'
;MKIKHQLLTVLIVLFSCLFAHADEGMWPVNMMRDSIIKIMKERGLMLNYDDIYNLQGPSLKDAVVIFGGGCTGEIISNEGLVLTNHH
;
A
#
# COMPACT_ATOMS: atom_id res chain seq x y z
N MET A 1 4.89 32.08 -35.46
CA MET A 1 5.48 30.75 -35.17
C MET A 1 5.45 30.39 -33.67
N LYS A 2 5.94 31.25 -32.76
CA LYS A 2 6.00 30.95 -31.31
C LYS A 2 4.68 30.48 -30.67
N ILE A 3 3.54 31.14 -30.97
CA ILE A 3 2.22 30.77 -30.43
C ILE A 3 1.78 29.35 -30.87
N LYS A 4 2.08 28.95 -32.12
CA LYS A 4 1.75 27.61 -32.63
C LYS A 4 2.57 26.52 -31.92
N HIS A 5 3.84 26.79 -31.64
CA HIS A 5 4.69 25.86 -30.87
C HIS A 5 4.24 25.76 -29.40
N GLN A 6 3.82 26.87 -28.78
CA GLN A 6 3.28 26.86 -27.42
C GLN A 6 1.97 26.06 -27.32
N LEU A 7 1.06 26.22 -28.28
CA LEU A 7 -0.17 25.42 -28.38
C LEU A 7 0.13 23.92 -28.54
N LEU A 8 1.11 23.57 -29.37
CA LEU A 8 1.54 22.18 -29.55
C LEU A 8 2.14 21.59 -28.26
N THR A 9 2.96 22.35 -27.54
CA THR A 9 3.52 21.92 -26.25
C THR A 9 2.42 21.66 -25.22
N VAL A 10 1.43 22.55 -25.11
CA VAL A 10 0.28 22.36 -24.20
C VAL A 10 -0.53 21.11 -24.56
N LEU A 11 -0.77 20.89 -25.86
CA LEU A 11 -1.49 19.72 -26.33
C LEU A 11 -0.74 18.42 -25.99
N ILE A 12 0.58 18.39 -26.14
CA ILE A 12 1.42 17.24 -25.79
C ILE A 12 1.38 16.97 -24.28
N VAL A 13 1.46 18.00 -23.44
CA VAL A 13 1.36 17.85 -21.98
C VAL A 13 -0.01 17.31 -21.58
N LEU A 14 -1.10 17.88 -22.12
CA LEU A 14 -2.45 17.39 -21.85
C LEU A 14 -2.65 15.94 -22.31
N PHE A 15 -2.10 15.58 -23.46
CA PHE A 15 -2.16 14.21 -23.96
C PHE A 15 -1.36 13.24 -23.07
N SER A 16 -0.23 13.68 -22.50
CA SER A 16 0.57 12.86 -21.58
C SER A 16 -0.17 12.53 -20.27
N CYS A 17 -1.02 13.44 -19.78
CA CYS A 17 -1.82 13.20 -18.59
C CYS A 17 -2.84 12.06 -18.76
N LEU A 18 -3.24 11.74 -19.99
CA LEU A 18 -4.18 10.65 -20.27
C LEU A 18 -3.57 9.26 -20.04
N PHE A 19 -2.24 9.17 -19.96
CA PHE A 19 -1.50 7.92 -19.74
C PHE A 19 -0.90 7.82 -18.34
N ALA A 20 -1.13 8.81 -17.48
CA ALA A 20 -0.67 8.76 -16.10
C ALA A 20 -1.52 7.76 -15.31
N HIS A 21 -0.87 6.72 -14.77
CA HIS A 21 -1.46 5.78 -13.84
C HIS A 21 -0.70 5.86 -12.51
N ALA A 22 -1.44 6.08 -11.43
CA ALA A 22 -0.95 5.92 -10.08
C ALA A 22 -1.60 4.67 -9.47
N ASP A 23 -0.82 3.88 -8.74
CA ASP A 23 -1.38 2.88 -7.85
C ASP A 23 -1.96 3.60 -6.62
N GLU A 24 -3.18 3.26 -6.22
CA GLU A 24 -3.74 3.71 -4.93
C GLU A 24 -2.87 3.20 -3.76
N GLY A 25 -2.82 3.98 -2.66
CA GLY A 25 -1.88 3.76 -1.56
C GLY A 25 -2.50 4.01 -0.18
N MET A 26 -2.13 3.16 0.78
CA MET A 26 -2.69 3.02 2.13
C MET A 26 -4.15 2.54 2.17
N TRP A 27 -4.31 1.27 2.53
CA TRP A 27 -5.61 0.59 2.58
C TRP A 27 -5.95 0.24 4.02
N PRO A 28 -7.15 0.57 4.51
CA PRO A 28 -7.63 -0.01 5.76
C PRO A 28 -7.72 -1.53 5.61
N VAL A 29 -6.88 -2.25 6.34
CA VAL A 29 -6.73 -3.71 6.17
C VAL A 29 -8.03 -4.48 6.41
N ASN A 30 -8.92 -3.94 7.25
CA ASN A 30 -10.24 -4.50 7.55
C ASN A 30 -11.29 -4.24 6.45
N MET A 31 -10.99 -3.40 5.47
CA MET A 31 -11.88 -3.02 4.35
C MET A 31 -11.19 -3.23 3.00
N MET A 32 -10.18 -4.11 2.92
CA MET A 32 -9.54 -4.40 1.64
C MET A 32 -10.56 -5.02 0.69
N ARG A 33 -10.75 -4.37 -0.46
CA ARG A 33 -11.60 -4.85 -1.55
C ARG A 33 -10.93 -6.05 -2.22
N ASP A 34 -11.73 -6.96 -2.77
CA ASP A 34 -11.25 -8.10 -3.57
C ASP A 34 -10.32 -7.68 -4.71
N SER A 35 -10.54 -6.48 -5.28
CA SER A 35 -9.67 -5.91 -6.31
C SER A 35 -8.24 -5.70 -5.83
N ILE A 36 -8.04 -5.32 -4.56
CA ILE A 36 -6.71 -5.08 -3.99
C ILE A 36 -6.01 -6.39 -3.69
N ILE A 37 -6.73 -7.37 -3.13
CA ILE A 37 -6.20 -8.72 -2.93
C ILE A 37 -5.79 -9.35 -4.26
N LYS A 38 -6.60 -9.17 -5.30
CA LYS A 38 -6.26 -9.63 -6.65
C LYS A 38 -4.97 -8.98 -7.16
N ILE A 39 -4.83 -7.66 -7.03
CA ILE A 39 -3.58 -6.95 -7.41
C ILE A 39 -2.39 -7.49 -6.60
N MET A 40 -2.55 -7.72 -5.29
CA MET A 40 -1.48 -8.26 -4.44
C MET A 40 -1.07 -9.67 -4.88
N LYS A 41 -2.03 -10.54 -5.22
CA LYS A 41 -1.77 -11.88 -5.78
C LYS A 41 -1.08 -11.81 -7.14
N GLU A 42 -1.54 -10.94 -8.05
CA GLU A 42 -0.92 -10.70 -9.36
C GLU A 42 0.53 -10.20 -9.21
N ARG A 43 0.85 -9.49 -8.12
CA ARG A 43 2.21 -9.05 -7.75
C ARG A 43 3.02 -10.11 -6.98
N GLY A 44 2.51 -11.33 -6.83
CA GLY A 44 3.25 -12.46 -6.26
C GLY A 44 3.01 -12.71 -4.77
N LEU A 45 2.05 -12.03 -4.13
CA LEU A 45 1.70 -12.35 -2.76
C LEU A 45 1.13 -13.77 -2.66
N MET A 46 1.72 -14.59 -1.79
CA MET A 46 1.26 -15.96 -1.57
C MET A 46 0.19 -16.08 -0.48
N LEU A 47 0.19 -15.17 0.49
CA LEU A 47 -0.77 -15.12 1.61
C LEU A 47 -2.20 -14.85 1.15
N ASN A 48 -3.17 -15.47 1.81
CA ASN A 48 -4.58 -15.15 1.63
C ASN A 48 -4.96 -13.92 2.48
N TYR A 49 -6.16 -13.39 2.25
CA TYR A 49 -6.64 -12.23 3.01
C TYR A 49 -6.69 -12.53 4.52
N ASP A 50 -7.23 -13.69 4.90
CA ASP A 50 -7.36 -14.08 6.31
C ASP A 50 -6.01 -14.29 7.01
N ASP A 51 -4.93 -14.57 6.28
CA ASP A 51 -3.58 -14.63 6.86
C ASP A 51 -3.08 -13.22 7.25
N ILE A 52 -3.59 -12.18 6.60
CA ILE A 52 -3.22 -10.77 6.84
C ILE A 52 -4.12 -10.16 7.91
N TYR A 53 -5.44 -10.36 7.79
CA TYR A 53 -6.43 -9.80 8.69
C TYR A 53 -7.56 -10.80 8.92
N ASN A 54 -7.67 -11.29 10.16
CA ASN A 54 -8.76 -12.15 10.62
C ASN A 54 -9.28 -11.66 11.97
N LEU A 55 -10.59 -11.60 12.15
CA LEU A 55 -11.22 -11.20 13.41
C LEU A 55 -11.45 -12.39 14.36
N GLN A 56 -11.55 -13.60 13.83
CA GLN A 56 -11.90 -14.82 14.56
C GLN A 56 -10.69 -15.70 14.87
N GLY A 57 -9.51 -15.36 14.34
CA GLY A 57 -8.31 -16.16 14.49
C GLY A 57 -7.03 -15.33 14.36
N PRO A 58 -5.87 -15.96 14.61
CA PRO A 58 -4.58 -15.30 14.47
C PRO A 58 -4.32 -14.90 13.01
N SER A 59 -3.76 -13.71 12.82
CA SER A 59 -3.35 -13.18 11.52
C SER A 59 -2.16 -12.23 11.67
N LEU A 60 -1.57 -11.79 10.56
CA LEU A 60 -0.41 -10.88 10.58
C LEU A 60 -0.68 -9.58 11.35
N LYS A 61 -1.94 -9.09 11.36
CA LYS A 61 -2.33 -7.91 12.14
C LYS A 61 -1.94 -8.01 13.62
N ASP A 62 -1.93 -9.22 14.18
CA ASP A 62 -1.72 -9.44 15.61
C ASP A 62 -0.25 -9.27 16.02
N ALA A 63 0.67 -9.32 15.05
CA ALA A 63 2.09 -9.10 15.26
C ALA A 63 2.51 -7.65 14.99
N VAL A 64 1.69 -6.82 14.33
CA VAL A 64 2.02 -5.43 13.99
C VAL A 64 1.38 -4.48 15.01
N VAL A 65 2.18 -3.60 15.61
CA VAL A 65 1.76 -2.76 16.74
C VAL A 65 2.07 -1.28 16.54
N ILE A 66 1.29 -0.43 17.21
CA ILE A 66 1.64 0.99 17.38
C ILE A 66 2.75 1.07 18.43
N PHE A 67 3.90 1.63 18.05
CA PHE A 67 5.04 1.83 18.91
C PHE A 67 5.16 3.31 19.31
N GLY A 68 5.17 3.61 20.62
CA GLY A 68 5.37 4.97 21.13
C GLY A 68 4.30 6.00 20.72
N GLY A 69 3.15 5.58 20.18
CA GLY A 69 2.05 6.46 19.77
C GLY A 69 2.22 7.16 18.42
N GLY A 70 3.32 6.90 17.70
CA GLY A 70 3.59 7.53 16.40
C GLY A 70 4.39 6.68 15.41
N CYS A 71 4.92 5.54 15.84
CA CYS A 71 5.68 4.61 15.00
C CYS A 71 4.97 3.26 14.86
N THR A 72 5.53 2.40 14.01
CA THR A 72 5.13 1.01 13.86
C THR A 72 6.24 0.11 14.37
N GLY A 73 5.88 -0.98 15.03
CA GLY A 73 6.80 -2.07 15.33
C GLY A 73 6.15 -3.43 15.08
N GLU A 74 6.95 -4.48 15.18
CA GLU A 74 6.52 -5.86 14.94
C GLU A 74 7.05 -6.83 15.99
N ILE A 75 6.20 -7.76 16.42
CA ILE A 75 6.55 -8.83 17.36
C ILE A 75 7.20 -9.98 16.57
N ILE A 76 8.41 -10.38 16.97
CA ILE A 76 9.21 -11.41 16.27
C ILE A 76 9.55 -12.63 17.12
N SER A 77 9.07 -12.71 18.37
CA SER A 77 9.23 -13.90 19.21
C SER A 77 8.00 -14.16 20.07
N ASN A 78 7.88 -15.39 20.56
CA ASN A 78 6.84 -15.82 21.51
C ASN A 78 6.99 -15.20 22.91
N GLU A 79 8.11 -14.55 23.21
CA GLU A 79 8.36 -13.83 24.46
C GLU A 79 8.09 -12.32 24.33
N GLY A 80 7.57 -11.87 23.18
CA GLY A 80 7.21 -10.47 22.98
C GLY A 80 8.37 -9.56 22.58
N LEU A 81 9.47 -10.11 22.04
CA LEU A 81 10.52 -9.29 21.40
C LEU A 81 9.92 -8.45 20.27
N VAL A 82 10.05 -7.13 20.36
CA VAL A 82 9.56 -6.17 19.37
C VAL A 82 10.73 -5.56 18.61
N LEU A 83 10.63 -5.51 17.28
CA LEU A 83 11.49 -4.72 16.41
C LEU A 83 10.79 -3.40 16.03
N THR A 84 11.61 -2.36 15.89
CA THR A 84 11.23 -1.04 15.38
C THR A 84 12.47 -0.36 14.83
N ASN A 85 12.32 0.81 14.24
CA ASN A 85 13.45 1.63 13.85
C ASN A 85 14.18 2.19 15.07
N HIS A 86 15.45 2.59 14.87
CA HIS A 86 16.25 3.21 15.92
C HIS A 86 15.75 4.61 16.32
N HIS A 87 15.14 5.34 15.39
CA HIS A 87 14.71 6.73 15.60
C HIS A 87 13.35 6.83 16.31
#